data_AF-A0A7S2ED40-F1
#
_entry.id   AF-A0A7S2ED40-F1
#
_cell.length_a   1.000
_cell.length_b   1.000
_cell.length_c   1.000
_cell.angle_alpha   90.00
_cell.angle_beta   90.00
_cell.angle_gamma   90.00
#
_symmetry.space_group_name_H-M   'P 1'
#
loop_
_entity.id
_entity.type
_entity.pdbx_description
1 polymer ?
#
loop_
_entity_poly.entity_id
_entity_poly.type
_entity_poly.pdbx_seq_one_letter_code
_entity_poly.pdbx_strand_id
1 'polypeptide(L)'
;KTLLRCNHIVLKSAGTMKLLFVLPLLACAATAFTIAPAAPRSHRPSSSLLHAAGGGAPQYEKFSATLREAEVVADGSVMLHIDSLDEVRYEPGHVLALEIEAEVEGGAEDLDDKTHRDAKENGGWIRGPYTVSRSTEKSFDVLIKVVGEKSKRFSTAKPGTPLQFGGKFKVPILEGISEGSTKRVVL
;
A
#
# COMPACT_ATOMS: atom_id res chain seq x y z
N LYS A 1 57.14 -36.78 -8.88
CA LYS A 1 56.79 -37.53 -7.64
C LYS A 1 55.72 -36.67 -6.96
N THR A 2 54.41 -36.93 -6.99
CA THR A 2 53.61 -38.13 -6.68
C THR A 2 52.18 -37.83 -7.23
N LEU A 3 51.65 -38.49 -8.27
CA LEU A 3 50.78 -39.70 -8.29
C LEU A 3 49.59 -39.73 -7.30
N LEU A 4 48.36 -39.62 -7.82
CA LEU A 4 47.15 -40.44 -7.51
C LEU A 4 45.91 -39.87 -8.26
N ARG A 5 45.51 -40.53 -9.37
CA ARG A 5 44.28 -41.35 -9.55
C ARG A 5 42.97 -40.55 -9.45
N CYS A 6 42.30 -40.21 -10.56
CA CYS A 6 41.45 -41.05 -11.43
C CYS A 6 40.15 -41.50 -10.73
N ASN A 7 39.00 -41.02 -11.23
CA ASN A 7 37.83 -41.84 -11.46
C ASN A 7 36.93 -41.24 -12.55
N HIS A 8 36.91 -41.97 -13.67
CA HIS A 8 35.90 -41.95 -14.71
C HIS A 8 34.56 -42.41 -14.13
N ILE A 9 33.47 -41.70 -14.42
CA ILE A 9 32.18 -42.33 -14.67
C ILE A 9 31.60 -41.69 -15.93
N VAL A 10 31.62 -42.46 -17.02
CA VAL A 10 30.83 -42.22 -18.23
C VAL A 10 29.55 -43.01 -18.05
N LEU A 11 28.40 -42.35 -18.13
CA LEU A 11 27.17 -42.99 -18.57
C LEU A 11 26.54 -42.16 -19.68
N LYS A 12 26.68 -42.69 -20.90
CA LYS A 12 25.80 -42.41 -22.04
C LYS A 12 24.43 -43.00 -21.72
N SER A 13 23.35 -42.26 -21.96
CA SER A 13 22.04 -42.85 -22.21
C SER A 13 21.28 -42.03 -23.24
N ALA A 14 20.53 -42.77 -24.04
CA ALA A 14 20.06 -42.49 -25.38
C ALA A 14 19.03 -41.35 -25.49
N GLY A 15 19.01 -40.74 -26.67
CA GLY A 15 18.07 -39.72 -27.05
C GLY A 15 16.68 -40.25 -27.42
N THR A 16 15.83 -39.25 -27.67
CA THR A 16 14.58 -39.25 -28.45
C THR A 16 13.40 -40.05 -27.90
N MET A 17 12.47 -39.33 -27.25
CA MET A 17 11.04 -39.55 -27.45
C MET A 17 10.29 -38.21 -27.40
N LYS A 18 9.85 -37.76 -28.57
CA LYS A 18 8.82 -36.72 -28.72
C LYS A 18 7.53 -37.28 -28.13
N LEU A 19 7.02 -36.68 -27.05
CA LEU A 19 5.67 -36.94 -26.59
C LEU A 19 4.83 -35.68 -26.80
N LEU A 20 3.96 -35.79 -27.80
CA LEU A 20 2.94 -34.82 -28.20
C LEU A 20 1.90 -34.73 -27.06
N PHE A 21 1.89 -33.64 -26.31
CA PHE A 21 0.86 -33.41 -25.30
C PHE A 21 -0.36 -32.77 -25.98
N VAL A 22 -1.41 -33.56 -26.14
CA VAL A 22 -2.71 -33.16 -26.67
C VAL A 22 -3.45 -32.39 -25.58
N LEU A 23 -3.72 -31.10 -25.80
CA LEU A 23 -4.62 -30.30 -24.95
C LEU A 23 -6.08 -30.72 -25.22
N PRO A 24 -6.88 -31.09 -24.20
CA PRO A 24 -8.33 -31.00 -24.30
C PRO A 24 -8.78 -29.57 -23.92
N LEU A 25 -9.35 -28.84 -24.89
CA LEU A 25 -10.14 -27.64 -24.63
C LEU A 25 -11.38 -28.04 -23.81
N LEU A 26 -11.39 -27.70 -22.53
CA LEU A 26 -12.59 -27.77 -21.71
C LEU A 26 -13.36 -26.45 -21.89
N ALA A 27 -14.41 -26.48 -22.69
CA ALA A 27 -15.33 -25.36 -22.88
C ALA A 27 -16.24 -25.24 -21.64
N CYS A 28 -15.95 -24.27 -20.76
CA CYS A 28 -16.89 -23.84 -19.74
C CYS A 28 -18.02 -23.03 -20.40
N ALA A 29 -19.22 -23.58 -20.38
CA ALA A 29 -20.44 -22.86 -20.75
C ALA A 29 -20.70 -21.75 -19.72
N ALA A 30 -20.61 -20.49 -20.16
CA ALA A 30 -21.01 -19.34 -19.37
C ALA A 30 -22.54 -19.21 -19.43
N THR A 31 -23.21 -19.48 -18.32
CA THR A 31 -24.63 -19.14 -18.12
C THR A 31 -24.74 -17.63 -17.95
N ALA A 32 -25.32 -16.96 -18.96
CA ALA A 32 -25.63 -15.54 -18.93
C ALA A 32 -26.70 -15.25 -17.85
N PHE A 33 -26.35 -14.40 -16.87
CA PHE A 33 -27.33 -13.88 -15.92
C PHE A 33 -28.09 -12.72 -16.57
N THR A 34 -29.40 -12.92 -16.73
CA THR A 34 -30.38 -11.93 -17.14
C THR A 34 -30.52 -10.86 -16.06
N ILE A 35 -30.09 -9.63 -16.34
CA ILE A 35 -30.37 -8.47 -15.47
C ILE A 35 -31.68 -7.84 -15.96
N ALA A 36 -32.71 -7.92 -15.13
CA ALA A 36 -33.95 -7.17 -15.31
C ALA A 36 -33.71 -5.67 -15.04
N PRO A 37 -34.34 -4.73 -15.78
CA PRO A 37 -34.19 -3.31 -15.55
C PRO A 37 -34.95 -2.89 -14.29
N ALA A 38 -34.21 -2.50 -13.25
CA ALA A 38 -34.79 -1.83 -12.08
C ALA A 38 -35.07 -0.35 -12.42
N ALA A 39 -36.28 0.09 -12.10
CA ALA A 39 -36.81 1.43 -12.33
C ALA A 39 -35.95 2.56 -11.70
N PRO A 40 -35.95 3.78 -12.27
CA PRO A 40 -35.14 4.88 -11.78
C PRO A 40 -35.73 5.44 -10.48
N ARG A 41 -35.10 5.12 -9.34
CA ARG A 41 -35.31 5.89 -8.11
C ARG A 41 -34.47 7.16 -8.19
N SER A 42 -35.15 8.26 -8.48
CA SER A 42 -34.67 9.62 -8.28
C SER A 42 -34.35 9.84 -6.80
N HIS A 43 -33.11 9.59 -6.41
CA HIS A 43 -32.54 10.13 -5.18
C HIS A 43 -31.47 11.12 -5.58
N ARG A 44 -31.85 12.39 -5.43
CA ARG A 44 -31.02 13.58 -5.50
C ARG A 44 -29.70 13.33 -4.74
N PRO A 45 -28.54 13.19 -5.40
CA PRO A 45 -27.30 13.24 -4.67
C PRO A 45 -27.18 14.67 -4.13
N SER A 46 -27.13 14.78 -2.81
CA SER A 46 -26.45 15.90 -2.15
C SER A 46 -25.03 15.90 -2.71
N SER A 47 -24.80 16.75 -3.70
CA SER A 47 -23.48 17.05 -4.22
C SER A 47 -22.63 17.60 -3.08
N SER A 48 -21.91 16.73 -2.37
CA SER A 48 -20.66 17.15 -1.76
C SER A 48 -19.77 17.58 -2.92
N LEU A 49 -19.70 18.90 -3.09
CA LEU A 49 -18.83 19.58 -4.02
C LEU A 49 -17.38 19.17 -3.75
N LEU A 50 -16.96 18.04 -4.30
CA LEU A 50 -15.57 17.83 -4.66
C LEU A 50 -15.31 18.85 -5.76
N HIS A 51 -14.77 20.00 -5.37
CA HIS A 51 -14.15 20.95 -6.27
C HIS A 51 -12.95 20.26 -6.95
N ALA A 52 -13.24 19.45 -7.97
CA ALA A 52 -12.32 19.16 -9.04
C ALA A 52 -12.33 20.37 -9.98
N ALA A 53 -11.62 21.42 -9.58
CA ALA A 53 -11.38 22.59 -10.41
C ALA A 53 -10.00 23.18 -10.07
N GLY A 54 -8.97 22.75 -10.80
CA GLY A 54 -7.71 23.49 -11.00
C GLY A 54 -6.92 23.99 -9.78
N GLY A 55 -7.08 23.42 -8.58
CA GLY A 55 -6.60 24.04 -7.34
C GLY A 55 -5.78 23.14 -6.45
N GLY A 56 -4.53 22.84 -6.84
CA GLY A 56 -3.48 22.34 -5.96
C GLY A 56 -3.74 21.02 -5.21
N ALA A 57 -2.78 20.63 -4.40
CA ALA A 57 -2.89 19.49 -3.49
C ALA A 57 -4.05 19.67 -2.50
N PRO A 58 -4.76 18.60 -2.08
CA PRO A 58 -5.77 18.68 -1.03
C PRO A 58 -5.22 19.39 0.20
N GLN A 59 -5.89 20.46 0.62
CA GLN A 59 -5.52 21.20 1.81
C GLN A 59 -6.24 20.60 3.02
N TYR A 60 -5.46 20.22 4.03
CA TYR A 60 -5.93 19.74 5.31
C TYR A 60 -5.00 20.28 6.40
N GLU A 61 -5.51 20.29 7.63
CA GLU A 61 -4.70 20.61 8.81
C GLU A 61 -3.64 19.52 9.02
N LYS A 62 -2.39 19.95 9.24
CA LYS A 62 -1.23 19.08 9.42
C LYS A 62 -0.83 19.06 10.89
N PHE A 63 -0.70 17.86 11.44
CA PHE A 63 -0.27 17.61 12.81
C PHE A 63 1.12 17.01 12.83
N SER A 64 1.88 17.31 13.87
CA SER A 64 3.24 16.80 14.01
C SER A 64 3.25 15.42 14.65
N ALA A 65 4.14 14.56 14.17
CA ALA A 65 4.34 13.23 14.69
C ALA A 65 5.81 12.81 14.62
N THR A 66 6.13 11.73 15.33
CA THR A 66 7.45 11.15 15.36
C THR A 66 7.34 9.65 15.12
N LEU A 67 8.14 9.12 14.20
CA LEU A 67 8.27 7.69 14.01
C LEU A 67 8.95 7.09 15.25
N ARG A 68 8.23 6.27 16.01
CA ARG A 68 8.78 5.50 17.13
C ARG A 68 9.58 4.32 16.63
N GLU A 69 9.04 3.57 15.67
CA GLU A 69 9.64 2.34 15.15
C GLU A 69 9.07 1.98 13.77
N ALA A 70 9.89 1.36 12.92
CA ALA A 70 9.48 0.73 11.68
C ALA A 70 9.75 -0.79 11.80
N GLU A 71 8.73 -1.54 12.17
CA GLU A 71 8.80 -2.98 12.44
C GLU A 71 8.52 -3.79 11.17
N VAL A 72 9.44 -4.67 10.76
CA VAL A 72 9.20 -5.61 9.66
C VAL A 72 8.30 -6.75 10.14
N VAL A 73 7.04 -6.74 9.72
CA VAL A 73 6.03 -7.74 10.15
C VAL A 73 5.89 -8.91 9.17
N ALA A 74 6.28 -8.72 7.91
CA ALA A 74 6.37 -9.78 6.89
C ALA A 74 7.28 -9.32 5.74
N ASP A 75 7.58 -10.22 4.80
CA ASP A 75 8.40 -9.87 3.63
C ASP A 75 7.79 -8.70 2.84
N GLY A 76 8.55 -7.62 2.71
CA GLY A 76 8.14 -6.36 2.11
C GLY A 76 6.97 -5.65 2.80
N SER A 77 6.62 -5.98 4.05
CA SER A 77 5.56 -5.34 4.83
C SER A 77 6.09 -4.82 6.15
N VAL A 78 5.86 -3.54 6.44
CA VAL A 78 6.39 -2.84 7.61
C VAL A 78 5.26 -2.14 8.36
N MET A 79 5.19 -2.34 9.67
CA MET A 79 4.33 -1.58 10.56
C MET A 79 5.09 -0.35 11.05
N LEU A 80 4.57 0.83 10.76
CA LEU A 80 5.07 2.08 11.30
C LEU A 80 4.34 2.36 12.61
N HIS A 81 5.10 2.53 13.67
CA HIS A 81 4.62 2.96 14.98
C HIS A 81 4.87 4.45 15.14
N ILE A 82 3.81 5.23 15.30
CA ILE A 82 3.88 6.69 15.22
C ILE A 82 3.27 7.30 16.48
N ASP A 83 4.04 8.17 17.13
CA ASP A 83 3.58 8.96 18.29
C ASP A 83 3.28 10.39 17.84
N SER A 84 2.29 11.03 18.47
CA SER A 84 1.95 12.43 18.26
C SER A 84 1.78 13.16 19.60
N LEU A 85 2.18 14.43 19.62
CA LEU A 85 1.89 15.33 20.75
C LEU A 85 0.43 15.81 20.70
N ASP A 86 -0.14 15.88 19.51
CA ASP A 86 -1.53 16.26 19.27
C ASP A 86 -2.48 15.09 19.54
N GLU A 87 -3.78 15.36 19.68
CA GLU A 87 -4.80 14.32 19.81
C GLU A 87 -5.03 13.61 18.48
N VAL A 88 -4.92 12.28 18.47
CA VAL A 88 -5.11 11.46 17.28
C VAL A 88 -6.59 11.09 17.13
N ARG A 89 -7.30 11.83 16.29
CA ARG A 89 -8.74 11.63 16.01
C ARG A 89 -9.01 10.68 14.82
N TYR A 90 -8.20 9.63 14.71
CA TYR A 90 -8.32 8.61 13.66
C TYR A 90 -8.55 7.24 14.29
N GLU A 91 -9.61 6.56 13.88
CA GLU A 91 -9.88 5.15 14.23
C GLU A 91 -9.30 4.18 13.18
N PRO A 92 -9.11 2.90 13.51
CA PRO A 92 -8.73 1.87 12.54
C PRO A 92 -9.62 1.86 11.30
N GLY A 93 -9.01 1.72 10.13
CA GLY A 93 -9.69 1.77 8.83
C GLY A 93 -9.83 3.18 8.23
N HIS A 94 -9.61 4.25 8.99
CA HIS A 94 -9.50 5.59 8.39
C HIS A 94 -8.25 5.70 7.54
N VAL A 95 -8.36 6.43 6.42
CA VAL A 95 -7.21 6.78 5.59
C VAL A 95 -6.82 8.23 5.89
N LEU A 96 -5.54 8.43 6.23
CA LEU A 96 -4.94 9.75 6.41
C LEU A 96 -3.84 9.99 5.39
N ALA A 97 -3.44 11.24 5.19
CA ALA A 97 -2.20 11.56 4.51
C ALA A 97 -1.08 11.54 5.54
N LEU A 98 -0.10 10.68 5.32
CA LEU A 98 1.15 10.64 6.09
C LEU A 98 2.26 11.24 5.24
N GLU A 99 3.09 12.06 5.85
CA GLU A 99 4.16 12.78 5.19
C GLU A 99 5.49 12.56 5.91
N ILE A 100 6.56 12.44 5.13
CA ILE A 100 7.95 12.32 5.59
C ILE A 100 8.83 13.23 4.74
N GLU A 101 9.86 13.83 5.32
CA GLU A 101 10.79 14.66 4.56
C GLU A 101 11.52 13.84 3.49
N ALA A 102 11.62 14.41 2.28
CA ALA A 102 12.51 13.94 1.25
C ALA A 102 13.96 14.12 1.71
N GLU A 103 14.76 13.06 1.61
CA GLU A 103 16.22 13.21 1.74
C GLU A 103 16.74 13.81 0.44
N VAL A 104 17.12 15.09 0.49
CA VAL A 104 17.74 15.78 -0.66
C VAL A 104 19.26 15.60 -0.55
N GLU A 105 19.75 14.36 -0.64
CA GLU A 105 21.19 14.11 -0.77
C GLU A 105 21.54 13.83 -2.23
N GLY A 106 22.28 14.76 -2.83
CA GLY A 106 22.92 14.59 -4.15
C GLY A 106 21.98 14.87 -5.32
N GLY A 107 22.23 15.99 -6.00
CA GLY A 107 21.51 16.34 -7.23
C GLY A 107 21.57 15.22 -8.25
N ALA A 108 20.41 14.64 -8.55
CA ALA A 108 20.18 13.85 -9.74
C ALA A 108 18.81 14.26 -10.27
N GLU A 109 18.87 14.98 -11.38
CA GLU A 109 17.75 15.43 -12.19
C GLU A 109 17.08 14.24 -12.89
N ASP A 110 16.51 13.28 -12.16
CA ASP A 110 15.57 12.32 -12.75
C ASP A 110 14.15 12.83 -12.54
N LEU A 111 13.78 13.76 -13.42
CA LEU A 111 12.58 14.60 -13.42
C LEU A 111 11.23 13.88 -13.65
N ASP A 112 11.14 12.56 -13.43
CA ASP A 112 9.88 11.82 -13.68
C ASP A 112 9.38 10.91 -12.54
N ASP A 113 10.04 10.89 -11.37
CA ASP A 113 9.42 10.24 -10.22
C ASP A 113 8.31 11.12 -9.64
N LYS A 114 7.09 10.58 -9.57
CA LYS A 114 5.93 11.21 -8.91
C LYS A 114 6.26 11.58 -7.45
N THR A 115 7.18 10.87 -6.82
CA THR A 115 7.65 11.09 -5.45
C THR A 115 8.43 12.40 -5.33
N HIS A 116 9.38 12.66 -6.24
CA HIS A 116 10.13 13.93 -6.26
C HIS A 116 9.25 15.13 -6.57
N ARG A 117 8.29 14.98 -7.50
CA ARG A 117 7.33 16.03 -7.82
C ARG A 117 6.44 16.39 -6.62
N ASP A 118 5.90 15.39 -5.94
CA ASP A 118 5.08 15.57 -4.73
C ASP A 118 5.88 16.27 -3.63
N ALA A 119 7.14 15.88 -3.39
CA ALA A 119 8.00 16.57 -2.44
C ALA A 119 8.22 18.04 -2.82
N LYS A 120 8.53 18.34 -4.08
CA LYS A 120 8.76 19.72 -4.56
C LYS A 120 7.50 20.59 -4.39
N GLU A 121 6.33 20.04 -4.70
CA GLU A 121 5.05 20.75 -4.60
C GLU A 121 4.53 20.86 -3.16
N ASN A 122 5.02 20.01 -2.25
CA ASN A 122 4.61 19.93 -0.85
C ASN A 122 5.73 20.34 0.13
N GLY A 123 6.57 21.31 -0.26
CA GLY A 123 7.53 21.94 0.65
C GLY A 123 8.63 21.01 1.17
N GLY A 124 9.04 20.03 0.39
CA GLY A 124 10.06 19.02 0.75
C GLY A 124 9.49 17.74 1.37
N TRP A 125 8.16 17.63 1.51
CA TRP A 125 7.51 16.49 2.16
C TRP A 125 6.92 15.51 1.15
N ILE A 126 7.37 14.27 1.21
CA ILE A 126 6.78 13.16 0.46
C ILE A 126 5.51 12.72 1.17
N ARG A 127 4.37 12.74 0.48
CA ARG A 127 3.05 12.44 1.06
C ARG A 127 2.43 11.18 0.48
N GLY A 128 1.84 10.33 1.32
CA GLY A 128 1.09 9.16 0.88
C GLY A 128 -0.22 8.98 1.65
N PRO A 129 -1.30 8.50 1.00
CA PRO A 129 -2.47 8.04 1.72
C PRO A 129 -2.17 6.69 2.39
N TYR A 130 -2.47 6.55 3.68
CA TYR A 130 -2.31 5.29 4.39
C TYR A 130 -3.44 5.02 5.37
N THR A 131 -3.72 3.73 5.57
CA THR A 131 -4.80 3.28 6.44
C THR A 131 -4.27 3.09 7.86
N VAL A 132 -4.96 3.70 8.82
CA VAL A 132 -4.71 3.49 10.24
C VAL A 132 -5.08 2.06 10.61
N SER A 133 -4.12 1.33 11.17
CA SER A 133 -4.29 -0.07 11.58
C SER A 133 -4.70 -0.17 13.05
N ARG A 134 -4.12 0.69 13.90
CA ARG A 134 -4.44 0.84 15.32
C ARG A 134 -4.30 2.30 15.71
N SER A 135 -5.00 2.74 16.74
CA SER A 135 -4.84 4.08 17.29
C SER A 135 -5.17 4.16 18.77
N THR A 136 -4.52 5.11 19.43
CA THR A 136 -4.82 5.60 20.78
C THR A 136 -4.95 7.11 20.71
N GLU A 137 -5.15 7.79 21.84
CA GLU A 137 -5.23 9.26 21.89
C GLU A 137 -3.94 9.95 21.38
N LYS A 138 -2.78 9.30 21.51
CA LYS A 138 -1.46 9.91 21.24
C LYS A 138 -0.57 9.10 20.31
N SER A 139 -1.08 8.02 19.72
CA SER A 139 -0.32 7.21 18.79
C SER A 139 -1.22 6.53 17.78
N PHE A 140 -0.65 6.17 16.64
CA PHE A 140 -1.32 5.32 15.67
C PHE A 140 -0.30 4.47 14.92
N ASP A 141 -0.77 3.37 14.37
CA ASP A 141 0.04 2.46 13.58
C ASP A 141 -0.46 2.42 12.14
N VAL A 142 0.48 2.29 11.22
CA VAL A 142 0.21 2.18 9.78
C VAL A 142 0.98 1.00 9.21
N LEU A 143 0.27 0.04 8.63
CA LEU A 143 0.88 -1.03 7.86
C LEU A 143 1.14 -0.56 6.43
N ILE A 144 2.40 -0.66 5.98
CA ILE A 144 2.81 -0.34 4.61
C ILE A 144 3.38 -1.56 3.90
N LYS A 145 3.09 -1.69 2.60
CA LYS A 145 3.82 -2.57 1.68
C LYS A 145 4.90 -1.77 0.96
N VAL A 146 6.13 -2.27 0.97
CA VAL A 146 7.26 -1.66 0.28
C VAL A 146 7.21 -2.03 -1.20
N VAL A 147 6.83 -1.08 -2.06
CA VAL A 147 6.64 -1.28 -3.51
C VAL A 147 7.31 -0.21 -4.39
N GLY A 148 7.84 0.85 -3.79
CA GLY A 148 8.49 1.95 -4.50
C GLY A 148 9.20 2.92 -3.55
N GLU A 149 9.81 3.97 -4.12
CA GLU A 149 10.65 4.92 -3.38
C GLU A 149 9.96 5.52 -2.16
N LYS A 150 8.73 6.01 -2.32
CA LYS A 150 7.90 6.54 -1.23
C LYS A 150 7.76 5.57 -0.06
N SER A 151 7.27 4.36 -0.31
CA SER A 151 7.11 3.34 0.73
C SER A 151 8.45 2.89 1.31
N LYS A 152 9.52 2.87 0.50
CA LYS A 152 10.87 2.53 0.93
C LYS A 152 11.36 3.56 1.93
N ARG A 153 11.20 4.85 1.63
CA ARG A 153 11.56 5.97 2.50
C ARG A 153 10.93 5.88 3.88
N PHE A 154 9.64 5.56 3.96
CA PHE A 154 8.98 5.30 5.25
C PHE A 154 9.53 4.05 5.94
N SER A 155 9.71 2.95 5.21
CA SER A 155 10.15 1.67 5.79
C SER A 155 11.57 1.67 6.33
N THR A 156 12.45 2.53 5.80
CA THR A 156 13.86 2.62 6.21
C THR A 156 14.13 3.82 7.12
N ALA A 157 13.10 4.59 7.47
CA ALA A 157 13.24 5.72 8.37
C ALA A 157 13.62 5.26 9.78
N LYS A 158 14.49 6.02 10.44
CA LYS A 158 14.98 5.69 11.78
C LYS A 158 13.98 6.13 12.85
N PRO A 159 13.94 5.46 14.02
CA PRO A 159 13.28 6.00 15.20
C PRO A 159 13.67 7.47 15.45
N GLY A 160 12.70 8.30 15.81
CA GLY A 160 12.86 9.75 15.97
C GLY A 160 12.68 10.56 14.69
N THR A 161 12.46 9.92 13.53
CA THR A 161 12.23 10.66 12.27
C THR A 161 10.95 11.50 12.37
N PRO A 162 11.00 12.81 12.06
CA PRO A 162 9.82 13.66 12.02
C PRO A 162 8.85 13.22 10.92
N LEU A 163 7.57 13.23 11.25
CA LEU A 163 6.45 12.95 10.34
C LEU A 163 5.41 14.07 10.45
N GLN A 164 4.61 14.24 9.41
CA GLN A 164 3.37 15.00 9.49
C GLN A 164 2.21 14.11 9.08
N PHE A 165 1.04 14.34 9.67
CA PHE A 165 -0.17 13.64 9.26
C PHE A 165 -1.36 14.57 9.26
N GLY A 166 -2.37 14.22 8.47
CA GLY A 166 -3.58 15.03 8.37
C GLY A 166 -4.52 14.51 7.30
N GLY A 167 -5.67 15.16 7.19
CA GLY A 167 -6.71 14.78 6.25
C GLY A 167 -7.38 13.45 6.62
N LYS A 168 -8.67 13.34 6.31
CA LYS A 168 -9.46 12.14 6.57
C LYS A 168 -10.12 11.72 5.25
N PHE A 169 -9.41 10.86 4.52
CA PHE A 169 -9.84 10.36 3.22
C PHE A 169 -10.69 9.10 3.46
N LYS A 170 -11.84 9.00 2.77
CA LYS A 170 -12.74 7.83 2.77
C LYS A 170 -12.82 7.09 4.11
N VAL A 171 -13.79 7.50 4.92
CA VAL A 171 -14.25 6.81 6.15
C VAL A 171 -14.53 5.33 5.84
N PRO A 172 -14.36 4.39 6.80
CA PRO A 172 -14.62 2.98 6.56
C PRO A 172 -15.95 2.73 5.84
N ILE A 173 -15.93 1.75 4.93
CA ILE A 173 -17.11 1.22 4.24
C ILE A 173 -18.00 0.53 5.30
N LEU A 174 -18.73 1.32 6.10
CA LEU A 174 -19.86 0.81 6.89
C LEU A 174 -21.06 0.51 5.97
N GLU A 175 -21.10 1.13 4.79
CA GLU A 175 -22.01 0.77 3.70
C GLU A 175 -21.63 -0.59 3.10
N GLY A 176 -21.96 -1.69 3.79
CA GLY A 176 -21.82 -3.04 3.26
C GLY A 176 -21.47 -4.12 4.29
N ILE A 177 -21.08 -3.75 5.51
CA ILE A 177 -20.85 -4.72 6.59
C ILE A 177 -22.16 -4.85 7.37
N SER A 178 -22.93 -5.90 7.09
CA SER A 178 -24.10 -6.22 7.91
C SER A 178 -23.64 -6.53 9.33
N GLU A 179 -24.00 -5.67 10.29
CA GLU A 179 -23.63 -5.75 11.72
C GLU A 179 -24.01 -7.10 12.37
N GLY A 180 -24.84 -7.92 11.71
CA GLY A 180 -25.37 -9.17 12.24
C GLY A 180 -24.62 -10.47 11.91
N SER A 181 -23.50 -10.47 11.17
CA SER A 181 -22.93 -11.75 10.66
C SER A 181 -21.41 -11.92 10.68
N THR A 182 -20.64 -10.96 11.18
CA THR A 182 -19.17 -11.07 11.17
C THR A 182 -18.65 -12.02 12.24
N LYS A 183 -18.50 -13.31 11.89
CA LYS A 183 -17.61 -14.22 12.63
C LYS A 183 -16.17 -13.74 12.46
N ARG A 184 -15.52 -13.39 13.58
CA ARG A 184 -14.09 -13.10 13.63
C ARG A 184 -13.32 -14.35 13.16
N VAL A 185 -12.68 -14.27 12.00
CA VAL A 185 -11.75 -15.30 11.53
C VAL A 185 -10.39 -15.02 12.15
N VAL A 186 -9.95 -15.91 13.04
CA VAL A 186 -8.57 -15.95 13.53
C VAL A 186 -7.86 -17.01 12.69
N LEU A 187 -6.79 -16.63 12.01
CA LEU A 187 -5.90 -17.55 11.29
C LEU A 187 -4.93 -18.22 12.26
#